data_AF-A0A2C6DHW4-F1
#
_entry.id   AF-A0A2C6DHW4-F1
#
_cell.length_a   1.000
_cell.length_b   1.000
_cell.length_c   1.000
_cell.angle_alpha   90.00
_cell.angle_beta   90.00
_cell.angle_gamma   90.00
#
_symmetry.space_group_name_H-M   'P 1'
#
loop_
_entity.id
_entity.type
_entity.pdbx_description
1 polymer ?
#
loop_
_entity_poly.entity_id
_entity_poly.type
_entity_poly.pdbx_seq_one_letter_code
_entity_poly.pdbx_strand_id
1 'polypeptide(L)'
;MTNDEMKALLKQKSDNKAANMAIIDKHHIPYRQYNINESIIFDTSDGAVCFYLTTNKIQHRGKVYPADANDAIRYVKNIIRSSEVAVKGS
;
A
#
# COMPACT_ATOMS: atom_id res chain seq x y z
N MET A 1 25.83 -2.80 11.72
CA MET A 1 24.54 -2.55 12.37
C MET A 1 24.67 -2.98 13.81
N THR A 2 24.52 -2.06 14.75
CA THR A 2 24.57 -2.32 16.20
C THR A 2 23.22 -2.87 16.69
N ASN A 3 23.20 -3.42 17.90
CA ASN A 3 21.96 -3.88 18.53
C ASN A 3 20.94 -2.74 18.70
N ASP A 4 21.40 -1.51 18.92
CA ASP A 4 20.53 -0.35 19.09
C ASP A 4 19.93 0.11 17.75
N GLU A 5 20.72 0.08 16.68
CA GLU A 5 20.23 0.34 15.32
C GLU A 5 19.17 -0.68 14.88
N MET A 6 19.38 -1.95 15.23
CA MET A 6 18.39 -3.01 14.95
C MET A 6 17.09 -2.78 15.72
N LYS A 7 17.16 -2.45 17.01
CA LYS A 7 15.97 -2.14 17.82
C LYS A 7 15.21 -0.93 17.30
N ALA A 8 15.93 0.15 16.95
CA ALA A 8 15.33 1.34 16.37
C ALA A 8 14.61 1.04 15.04
N LEU A 9 15.25 0.24 14.17
CA LEU A 9 14.65 -0.18 12.90
C LEU A 9 13.39 -1.03 13.09
N LEU A 10 13.40 -1.99 14.02
CA LEU A 10 12.22 -2.81 14.33
C LEU A 10 11.07 -1.97 14.86
N LYS A 11 11.35 -1.02 15.76
CA LYS A 11 10.36 -0.09 16.26
C LYS A 11 9.76 0.76 15.13
N GLN A 12 10.60 1.33 14.27
CA GLN A 12 10.16 2.13 13.13
C GLN A 12 9.26 1.32 12.19
N LYS A 13 9.62 0.07 11.89
CA LYS A 13 8.78 -0.81 11.05
C LYS A 13 7.40 -1.05 11.68
N SER A 14 7.36 -1.31 12.99
CA SER A 14 6.12 -1.49 13.74
C SER A 14 5.26 -0.23 13.73
N ASP A 15 5.87 0.94 13.99
CA ASP A 15 5.19 2.23 14.00
C ASP A 15 4.61 2.55 12.61
N ASN A 16 5.39 2.34 11.54
CA ASN A 16 4.94 2.51 10.16
C ASN A 16 3.74 1.62 9.84
N LYS A 17 3.80 0.33 10.21
CA LYS A 17 2.72 -0.62 9.98
C LYS A 17 1.42 -0.17 10.66
N ALA A 18 1.50 0.20 11.94
CA ALA A 18 0.34 0.64 12.70
C ALA A 18 -0.27 1.92 12.10
N ALA A 19 0.56 2.91 11.77
CA ALA A 19 0.11 4.16 11.16
C ALA A 19 -0.55 3.93 9.79
N ASN A 20 0.06 3.11 8.94
CA ASN A 20 -0.46 2.79 7.62
C ASN A 20 -1.79 2.04 7.70
N MET A 21 -1.89 1.00 8.54
CA MET A 21 -3.14 0.24 8.71
C MET A 21 -4.29 1.14 9.18
N ALA A 22 -4.04 2.03 10.15
CA ALA A 22 -5.06 2.96 10.62
C ALA A 22 -5.61 3.87 9.50
N ILE A 23 -4.75 4.29 8.56
CA ILE A 23 -5.16 5.07 7.39
C ILE A 23 -5.98 4.19 6.43
N ILE A 24 -5.50 2.99 6.12
CA ILE A 24 -6.17 2.07 5.20
C ILE A 24 -7.59 1.72 5.69
N ASP A 25 -7.72 1.37 6.96
CA ASP A 25 -9.00 0.97 7.57
C ASP A 25 -10.01 2.12 7.55
N LYS A 26 -9.56 3.37 7.73
CA LYS A 26 -10.41 4.58 7.64
C LYS A 26 -11.03 4.75 6.25
N HIS A 27 -10.36 4.29 5.20
CA HIS A 27 -10.78 4.51 3.81
C HIS A 27 -11.69 3.43 3.25
N HIS A 28 -11.96 2.33 3.98
CA HIS A 28 -12.90 1.27 3.60
C HIS A 28 -12.66 0.69 2.20
N ILE A 29 -11.41 0.67 1.73
CA ILE A 29 -11.05 0.05 0.46
C ILE A 29 -10.86 -1.45 0.71
N PRO A 30 -11.49 -2.35 -0.06
CA PRO A 30 -11.23 -3.78 0.04
C PRO A 30 -9.76 -4.10 -0.23
N TYR A 31 -9.13 -4.86 0.66
CA TYR A 31 -7.76 -5.32 0.51
C TYR A 31 -7.60 -6.76 1.00
N ARG A 32 -6.56 -7.45 0.51
CA ARG A 32 -6.09 -8.73 1.01
C ARG A 32 -4.79 -8.54 1.77
N GLN A 33 -4.73 -8.97 3.03
CA GLN A 33 -3.53 -8.84 3.85
C GLN A 33 -2.65 -10.09 3.78
N TYR A 34 -1.34 -9.88 3.62
CA TYR A 34 -0.33 -10.93 3.59
C TYR A 34 0.64 -10.75 4.76
N ASN A 35 0.38 -11.47 5.84
CA ASN A 35 1.11 -11.31 7.10
C ASN A 35 2.60 -11.64 7.00
N ILE A 36 3.00 -12.59 6.15
CA ILE A 36 4.40 -13.01 5.99
C ILE A 36 5.26 -11.86 5.44
N ASN A 37 4.71 -11.09 4.50
CA ASN A 37 5.43 -10.01 3.81
C ASN A 37 5.09 -8.63 4.39
N GLU A 38 4.25 -8.58 5.42
CA GLU A 38 3.71 -7.35 6.00
C GLU A 38 3.19 -6.37 4.93
N SER A 39 2.46 -6.93 3.97
CA SER A 39 1.91 -6.19 2.84
C SER A 39 0.41 -6.37 2.73
N ILE A 40 -0.21 -5.46 2.00
CA ILE A 40 -1.59 -5.58 1.56
C ILE A 40 -1.67 -5.50 0.05
N ILE A 41 -2.67 -6.15 -0.51
CA ILE A 41 -2.95 -6.14 -1.94
C ILE A 41 -4.31 -5.51 -2.16
N PHE A 42 -4.34 -4.47 -2.99
CA PHE A 42 -5.54 -3.89 -3.54
C PHE A 42 -5.78 -4.48 -4.93
N ASP A 43 -6.92 -5.13 -5.12
CA ASP A 43 -7.34 -5.60 -6.42
C ASP A 43 -8.00 -4.43 -7.18
N THR A 44 -7.38 -4.02 -8.29
CA THR A 44 -7.87 -2.92 -9.14
C THR A 44 -8.13 -3.42 -10.55
N SER A 45 -8.87 -2.63 -11.34
CA SER A 45 -9.13 -2.91 -12.76
C SER A 45 -7.86 -2.99 -13.61
N ASP A 46 -6.77 -2.33 -13.20
CA ASP A 46 -5.50 -2.27 -13.93
C ASP A 46 -4.47 -3.30 -13.42
N GLY A 47 -4.88 -4.15 -12.47
CA GLY A 47 -4.07 -5.19 -11.85
C GLY A 47 -3.97 -5.05 -10.33
N ALA A 48 -3.22 -5.96 -9.72
CA ALA A 48 -2.99 -5.98 -8.28
C ALA A 48 -1.93 -4.93 -7.88
N VAL A 49 -2.29 -4.06 -6.94
CA VAL A 49 -1.38 -3.07 -6.33
C VAL A 49 -0.97 -3.59 -4.96
N CYS A 50 0.32 -3.88 -4.78
CA CYS A 50 0.88 -4.33 -3.51
C CYS A 50 1.44 -3.12 -2.74
N PHE A 51 1.07 -2.97 -1.48
CA PHE A 51 1.61 -1.93 -0.59
C PHE A 51 2.33 -2.57 0.61
N TYR A 52 3.59 -2.23 0.80
CA TYR A 52 4.45 -2.74 1.87
C TYR A 52 4.37 -1.82 3.09
N LEU A 53 3.64 -2.25 4.12
CA LEU A 53 3.24 -1.44 5.26
C LEU A 53 4.41 -0.93 6.10
N THR A 54 5.51 -1.69 6.17
CA THR A 54 6.66 -1.34 7.01
C THR A 54 7.69 -0.46 6.30
N THR A 55 7.74 -0.52 4.96
CA THR A 55 8.78 0.13 4.16
C THR A 55 8.29 1.32 3.35
N ASN A 56 6.98 1.64 3.41
CA ASN A 56 6.36 2.73 2.66
C ASN A 56 6.69 2.65 1.16
N LYS A 57 6.31 1.54 0.54
CA LYS A 57 6.52 1.27 -0.88
C LYS A 57 5.28 0.67 -1.50
N ILE A 58 5.00 1.07 -2.74
CA ILE A 58 4.01 0.43 -3.59
C ILE A 58 4.73 -0.33 -4.71
N GLN A 59 4.18 -1.47 -5.07
CA GLN A 59 4.53 -2.21 -6.25
C GLN A 59 3.30 -2.39 -7.15
N HIS A 60 3.43 -1.99 -8.41
CA HIS A 60 2.41 -2.19 -9.43
C HIS A 60 3.09 -2.41 -10.78
N ARG A 61 2.68 -3.44 -11.53
CA ARG A 61 3.19 -3.76 -12.88
C ARG A 61 4.72 -3.85 -12.96
N GLY A 62 5.33 -4.53 -11.99
CA GLY A 62 6.78 -4.73 -11.92
C GLY A 62 7.59 -3.50 -11.52
N LYS A 63 6.94 -2.35 -11.25
CA LYS A 63 7.61 -1.13 -10.77
C LYS A 63 7.40 -0.98 -9.27
N VAL A 64 8.44 -0.56 -8.57
CA VAL A 64 8.43 -0.28 -7.13
C VAL A 64 8.78 1.19 -6.90
N TYR A 65 8.01 1.89 -6.08
CA TYR A 65 8.24 3.30 -5.77
C TYR A 65 7.91 3.62 -4.30
N PRO A 66 8.58 4.61 -3.71
CA PRO A 66 8.27 5.07 -2.35
C PRO A 66 6.88 5.72 -2.33
N ALA A 67 6.08 5.38 -1.33
CA ALA A 67 4.73 5.88 -1.14
C ALA A 67 4.22 5.54 0.27
N ASP A 68 3.51 6.46 0.90
CA ASP A 68 2.81 6.18 2.16
C ASP A 68 1.40 5.60 1.91
N ALA A 69 0.64 5.33 2.98
CA ALA A 69 -0.73 4.82 2.84
C ALA A 69 -1.68 5.80 2.13
N ASN A 70 -1.51 7.13 2.29
CA ASN A 70 -2.34 8.10 1.59
C ASN A 70 -2.06 8.07 0.08
N ASP A 71 -0.78 7.96 -0.29
CA ASP A 71 -0.36 7.79 -1.67
C ASP A 71 -0.92 6.51 -2.28
N ALA A 72 -0.86 5.40 -1.56
CA ALA A 72 -1.42 4.11 -2.00
C ALA A 72 -2.91 4.21 -2.27
N ILE A 73 -3.65 4.82 -1.36
CA ILE A 73 -5.09 4.98 -1.46
C ILE A 73 -5.46 5.91 -2.62
N ARG A 74 -4.75 7.03 -2.77
CA ARG A 74 -4.93 7.95 -3.89
C ARG A 74 -4.64 7.26 -5.22
N TYR A 75 -3.56 6.49 -5.29
CA TYR A 75 -3.17 5.75 -6.48
C TYR A 75 -4.24 4.72 -6.89
N VAL A 76 -4.69 3.90 -5.94
CA VAL A 76 -5.74 2.89 -6.16
C VAL A 76 -7.05 3.55 -6.60
N LYS A 77 -7.48 4.62 -5.92
CA LYS A 77 -8.71 5.36 -6.30
C LYS A 77 -8.61 5.98 -7.69
N ASN A 78 -7.44 6.47 -8.08
CA ASN A 78 -7.25 7.04 -9.42
C ASN A 78 -7.31 5.97 -10.51
N ILE A 79 -6.75 4.78 -10.27
CA ILE A 79 -6.89 3.65 -11.19
C ILE A 79 -8.37 3.27 -11.38
N ILE A 80 -9.10 3.14 -10.28
CA ILE A 80 -10.53 2.79 -10.30
C ILE A 80 -11.31 3.84 -11.12
N ARG A 81 -11.10 5.13 -10.86
CA ARG A 81 -11.77 6.21 -11.62
C ARG A 81 -11.42 6.24 -13.10
N SER A 82 -10.17 5.97 -13.47
CA SER A 82 -9.76 5.93 -14.88
C SER A 82 -10.46 4.81 -15.66
N SER A 83 -10.80 3.69 -15.01
CA SER A 83 -11.56 2.61 -15.64
C SER A 83 -13.03 2.96 -15.89
N GLU A 84 -13.67 3.71 -14.98
CA GLU A 84 -15.08 4.12 -15.13
C GLU A 84 -15.30 5.09 -16.31
N VAL A 85 -14.31 5.94 -16.60
CA VAL A 85 -14.37 6.88 -17.73
C VAL A 85 -14.18 6.14 -19.05
N ALA A 86 -13.32 5.12 -19.11
CA ALA A 86 -13.06 4.37 -20.32
C ALA A 86 -14.29 3.60 -20.84
N VAL A 87 -15.16 3.12 -19.94
CA VAL A 87 -16.36 2.34 -20.31
C VAL A 87 -17.49 3.23 -20.87
N LYS A 88 -17.53 4.52 -20.55
CA LYS A 88 -18.58 5.44 -21.04
C LYS A 88 -18.29 6.06 -22.41
N GLY A 89 -17.14 5.78 -23.00
CA GLY A 89 -16.70 6.32 -24.29
C GLY A 89 -16.64 5.30 -25.44
N SER A 90 -17.23 4.11 -25.28
CA SER A 90 -17.30 3.07 -26.33
C SER A 90 -18.71 2.91 -26.86
#